data_AF-A0A853HXP0-F1
#
_entry.id   AF-A0A853HXP0-F1
#
_cell.length_a   1.000
_cell.length_b   1.000
_cell.length_c   1.000
_cell.angle_alpha   90.00
_cell.angle_beta   90.00
_cell.angle_gamma   90.00
#
_symmetry.space_group_name_H-M   'P 1'
#
loop_
_entity.id
_entity.type
_entity.pdbx_description
1 polymer ?
#
loop_
_entity_poly.entity_id
_entity_poly.type
_entity_poly.pdbx_seq_one_letter_code
_entity_poly.pdbx_strand_id
1 'polypeptide(L)'
;MEPYFGDSAQSWLAEYILPFKSDYDTSLDNGYDGIIFINFSLEGLRRIVSTLKLGKTGFSFIITNQGNIVSYPSSGVMGKNIHNLTGSHQLLSIISKHMDTNKLIKFKHPIHGRECWLTLERIAGTNAILGAVILADELRDYSFSQDKVEKLILFFLLVFLVTLFALIVRQNSLIHYWVQLSTVIAIFLFGYLIYLWYSELTQHIATEHDSIQVVDTEGLNTILRNRKLITQQKNRRSLKLNAFSNKDVRVGIYIQAMQFLDANNIEVTGKIWQQSDITQIKETPDFIIANAQTITWKKIHEYQGYSLWYFNATLRQPFSHTTFPFDTENVRIKFLPKLHQKSLRLIPDFTGYSELSPDTLPGVSHDLIVNGWQLTKSYFSYREPEPQVTLGRPEQLSILDEPQLQFNLQVQREITGPIITHIFPILVVSLLIFCILMLWSKCEQQVSLWGFSTSMVLEYCAALFFILVISHVSLREALQAKGMIYLEFFYFITYVMIIITATCAVLYTSVISIHFLDYQESFIPKLIYWPSFFGSCVLVTLIQFW
;
A
#
# COMPACT_ATOMS: atom_id res chain seq x y z
N MET A 1 -11.34 -36.81 20.87
CA MET A 1 -9.97 -36.27 20.95
C MET A 1 -10.08 -34.88 21.57
N GLU A 2 -10.21 -34.84 22.89
CA GLU A 2 -10.34 -33.59 23.64
C GLU A 2 -8.98 -33.21 24.25
N PRO A 3 -8.62 -31.91 24.25
CA PRO A 3 -7.36 -31.47 24.82
C PRO A 3 -7.40 -31.50 26.35
N TYR A 4 -6.33 -31.94 26.98
CA TYR A 4 -6.12 -31.91 28.42
C TYR A 4 -4.68 -31.49 28.74
N PHE A 5 -4.45 -30.96 29.94
CA PHE A 5 -3.10 -30.61 30.39
C PHE A 5 -2.48 -31.83 31.08
N GLY A 6 -1.41 -32.38 30.51
CA GLY A 6 -0.72 -33.53 31.08
C GLY A 6 0.31 -33.08 32.10
N ASP A 7 0.07 -33.33 33.39
CA ASP A 7 0.97 -32.94 34.48
C ASP A 7 2.38 -33.54 34.34
N SER A 8 2.48 -34.78 33.84
CA SER A 8 3.77 -35.44 33.61
C SER A 8 4.55 -34.84 32.44
N ALA A 9 3.84 -34.34 31.42
CA ALA A 9 4.44 -33.76 30.22
C ALA A 9 4.54 -32.22 30.28
N GLN A 10 3.99 -31.59 31.33
CA GLN A 10 3.87 -30.14 31.51
C GLN A 10 3.41 -29.42 30.23
N SER A 11 2.50 -30.04 29.49
CA SER A 11 2.06 -29.56 28.19
C SER A 11 0.63 -30.00 27.86
N TRP A 12 -0.01 -29.26 26.95
CA TRP A 12 -1.32 -29.61 26.43
C TRP A 12 -1.20 -30.76 25.43
N LEU A 13 -1.95 -31.82 25.69
CA LEU A 13 -2.02 -33.04 24.88
C LEU A 13 -3.45 -33.28 24.41
N ALA A 14 -3.58 -33.97 23.29
CA ALA A 14 -4.84 -34.50 22.81
C ALA A 14 -4.68 -36.01 22.61
N GLU A 15 -5.55 -36.78 23.23
CA GLU A 15 -5.49 -38.23 23.22
C GLU A 15 -6.54 -38.84 22.30
N TYR A 16 -6.09 -39.87 21.57
CA TYR A 16 -6.95 -40.76 20.81
C TYR A 16 -6.75 -42.18 21.32
N ILE A 17 -7.81 -42.77 21.87
CA ILE A 17 -7.80 -44.10 22.48
C ILE A 17 -8.77 -44.97 21.71
N LEU A 18 -8.28 -46.10 21.21
CA LEU A 18 -9.08 -47.11 20.53
C LEU A 18 -8.83 -48.47 21.19
N PRO A 19 -9.87 -49.15 21.71
CA PRO A 19 -9.71 -50.53 22.13
C PRO A 19 -9.58 -51.44 20.90
N PHE A 20 -8.71 -52.45 20.97
CA PHE A 20 -8.54 -53.41 19.87
C PHE A 20 -8.85 -54.84 20.32
N LYS A 21 -9.24 -55.66 19.35
CA LYS A 21 -9.42 -57.10 19.50
C LYS A 21 -8.40 -57.80 18.63
N SER A 22 -7.77 -58.84 19.15
CA SER A 22 -6.83 -59.69 18.43
C SER A 22 -7.38 -61.10 18.37
N ASP A 23 -7.25 -61.74 17.21
CA ASP A 23 -7.68 -63.13 17.02
C ASP A 23 -6.55 -64.10 17.41
N TYR A 24 -5.93 -63.89 18.58
CA TYR A 24 -4.81 -64.72 19.02
C TYR A 24 -5.27 -66.13 19.46
N ASP A 25 -6.55 -66.28 19.81
CA ASP A 25 -7.14 -67.52 20.33
C ASP A 25 -8.27 -68.08 19.44
N THR A 26 -8.33 -67.68 18.15
CA THR A 26 -9.37 -68.10 17.18
C THR A 26 -10.82 -67.77 17.58
N SER A 27 -11.01 -66.86 18.54
CA SER A 27 -12.29 -66.41 19.08
C SER A 27 -12.29 -64.88 19.25
N LEU A 28 -13.09 -64.18 18.43
CA LEU A 28 -13.29 -62.73 18.50
C LEU A 28 -14.27 -62.27 19.61
N ASP A 29 -14.82 -63.23 20.36
CA ASP A 29 -15.89 -63.00 21.35
C ASP A 29 -15.37 -62.79 22.79
N ASN A 30 -14.05 -62.85 23.01
CA ASN A 30 -13.45 -62.76 24.35
C ASN A 30 -13.27 -61.34 24.92
N GLY A 31 -13.89 -60.31 24.31
CA GLY A 31 -13.79 -58.92 24.77
C GLY A 31 -12.69 -58.12 24.05
N TYR A 32 -12.15 -57.08 24.69
CA TYR A 32 -11.05 -56.25 24.15
C TYR A 32 -9.72 -56.68 24.78
N ASP A 33 -8.70 -56.93 23.96
CA ASP A 33 -7.39 -57.45 24.42
C ASP A 33 -6.42 -56.36 24.85
N GLY A 34 -6.77 -55.11 24.56
CA GLY A 34 -5.96 -53.95 24.96
C GLY A 34 -6.48 -52.65 24.38
N ILE A 35 -5.73 -51.59 24.68
CA ILE A 35 -5.99 -50.24 24.19
C ILE A 35 -4.77 -49.74 23.41
N ILE A 36 -5.03 -49.19 22.23
CA ILE A 36 -4.05 -48.39 21.50
C ILE A 36 -4.37 -46.95 21.84
N PHE A 37 -3.39 -46.24 22.39
CA PHE A 37 -3.50 -44.80 22.61
C PHE A 37 -2.38 -44.07 21.87
N ILE A 38 -2.75 -42.93 21.27
CA ILE A 38 -1.82 -42.04 20.59
C ILE A 38 -1.96 -40.66 21.22
N ASN A 39 -0.83 -40.13 21.68
CA ASN A 39 -0.75 -38.82 22.32
C ASN A 39 -0.21 -37.81 21.31
N PHE A 40 -1.03 -36.83 20.98
CA PHE A 40 -0.63 -35.72 20.14
C PHE A 40 -0.36 -34.50 21.01
N SER A 41 0.82 -33.90 20.88
CA SER A 41 1.05 -32.60 21.48
C SER A 41 0.29 -31.53 20.69
N LEU A 42 -0.43 -30.65 21.39
CA LEU A 42 -1.15 -29.54 20.73
C LEU A 42 -0.18 -28.65 19.96
N GLU A 43 1.03 -28.44 20.47
CA GLU A 43 2.06 -27.66 19.76
C GLU A 43 2.52 -28.36 18.46
N GLY A 44 2.55 -29.70 18.46
CA GLY A 44 2.81 -30.50 17.26
C GLY A 44 1.70 -30.36 16.22
N LEU A 45 0.43 -30.44 16.64
CA LEU A 45 -0.73 -30.23 15.76
C LEU A 45 -0.75 -28.80 15.21
N ARG A 46 -0.58 -27.81 16.09
CA ARG A 46 -0.47 -26.40 15.72
C ARG A 46 0.64 -26.15 14.71
N ARG A 47 1.76 -26.88 14.80
CA ARG A 47 2.86 -26.80 13.82
C ARG A 47 2.43 -27.31 12.45
N ILE A 48 1.75 -28.45 12.39
CA ILE A 48 1.23 -29.00 11.13
C ILE A 48 0.23 -28.02 10.51
N VAL A 49 -0.72 -27.53 11.29
CA VAL A 49 -1.77 -26.62 10.85
C VAL A 49 -1.19 -25.29 10.33
N SER A 50 -0.14 -24.77 10.98
CA SER A 50 0.56 -23.55 10.53
C SER A 50 1.32 -23.69 9.21
N THR A 51 1.51 -24.90 8.67
CA THR A 51 2.15 -25.07 7.35
C THR A 51 1.22 -24.73 6.18
N LEU A 52 -0.08 -24.57 6.43
CA LEU A 52 -1.05 -24.16 5.43
C LEU A 52 -0.73 -22.73 4.97
N LYS A 53 -0.52 -22.55 3.65
CA LYS A 53 -0.23 -21.24 3.05
C LYS A 53 -1.53 -20.47 2.85
N LEU A 54 -1.79 -19.51 3.74
CA LEU A 54 -3.04 -18.75 3.80
C LEU A 54 -2.79 -17.23 3.64
N GLY A 55 -1.89 -16.86 2.73
CA GLY A 55 -1.44 -15.48 2.57
C GLY A 55 -0.25 -15.13 3.48
N LYS A 56 -0.03 -13.83 3.72
CA LYS A 56 1.07 -13.31 4.54
C LYS A 56 0.73 -13.32 6.03
N THR A 57 -0.52 -12.99 6.38
CA THR A 57 -0.98 -12.89 7.78
C THR A 57 -2.16 -13.79 8.12
N GLY A 58 -2.79 -14.41 7.12
CA GLY A 58 -3.87 -15.37 7.35
C GLY A 58 -3.40 -16.63 8.09
N PHE A 59 -4.31 -17.23 8.84
CA PHE A 59 -4.00 -18.32 9.76
C PHE A 59 -5.10 -19.36 9.84
N SER A 60 -4.72 -20.54 10.33
CA SER A 60 -5.60 -21.69 10.53
C SER A 60 -5.69 -22.09 12.00
N PHE A 61 -6.82 -22.68 12.37
CA PHE A 61 -7.10 -23.13 13.72
C PHE A 61 -7.89 -24.44 13.73
N ILE A 62 -7.84 -25.17 14.84
CA ILE A 62 -8.64 -26.39 15.05
C ILE A 62 -9.42 -26.25 16.35
N ILE A 63 -10.72 -26.54 16.28
CA ILE A 63 -11.63 -26.58 17.43
C ILE A 63 -12.29 -27.97 17.49
N THR A 64 -12.38 -28.56 18.68
CA THR A 64 -13.08 -29.84 18.86
C THR A 64 -14.60 -29.68 18.73
N ASN A 65 -15.32 -30.80 18.60
CA ASN A 65 -16.79 -30.75 18.57
C ASN A 65 -17.40 -30.21 19.88
N GLN A 66 -16.67 -30.25 20.99
CA GLN A 66 -17.08 -29.67 22.27
C GLN A 66 -16.71 -28.17 22.40
N GLY A 67 -16.09 -27.58 21.38
CA GLY A 67 -15.69 -26.17 21.38
C GLY A 67 -14.32 -25.90 22.00
N ASN A 68 -13.50 -26.91 22.28
CA ASN A 68 -12.17 -26.71 22.86
C ASN A 68 -11.12 -26.43 21.78
N ILE A 69 -10.27 -25.43 22.01
CA ILE A 69 -9.28 -24.98 21.04
C ILE A 69 -8.05 -25.92 21.06
N VAL A 70 -7.81 -26.62 19.95
CA VAL A 70 -6.68 -27.54 19.78
C VAL A 70 -5.48 -26.82 19.14
N SER A 71 -5.73 -25.95 18.17
CA SER A 71 -4.69 -25.17 17.49
C SER A 71 -5.18 -23.75 17.25
N TYR A 72 -4.36 -22.75 17.58
CA TYR A 72 -4.65 -21.34 17.33
C TYR A 72 -3.34 -20.54 17.24
N PRO A 73 -3.30 -19.36 16.56
CA PRO A 73 -2.07 -18.55 16.46
C PRO A 73 -1.49 -18.10 17.79
N SER A 74 -2.31 -17.82 18.80
CA SER A 74 -1.84 -17.48 20.15
C SER A 74 -1.85 -18.73 21.05
N SER A 75 -0.77 -18.95 21.81
CA SER A 75 -0.67 -20.12 22.72
C SER A 75 -1.55 -19.98 23.97
N GLY A 76 -1.86 -18.75 24.40
CA GLY A 76 -2.59 -18.48 25.64
C GLY A 76 -4.06 -18.93 25.67
N VAL A 77 -4.62 -19.31 24.52
CA VAL A 77 -6.00 -19.80 24.37
C VAL A 77 -6.09 -21.30 24.12
N MET A 78 -4.96 -22.00 23.96
CA MET A 78 -4.96 -23.44 23.73
C MET A 78 -5.58 -24.21 24.91
N GLY A 79 -6.37 -25.23 24.61
CA GLY A 79 -7.06 -26.06 25.61
C GLY A 79 -8.27 -25.42 26.27
N LYS A 80 -8.54 -24.12 26.03
CA LYS A 80 -9.71 -23.42 26.57
C LYS A 80 -10.91 -23.59 25.64
N ASN A 81 -12.10 -23.53 26.22
CA ASN A 81 -13.35 -23.57 25.47
C ASN A 81 -13.64 -22.20 24.81
N ILE A 82 -13.97 -22.21 23.52
CA ILE A 82 -14.23 -20.99 22.74
C ILE A 82 -15.41 -20.18 23.29
N HIS A 83 -16.45 -20.84 23.82
CA HIS A 83 -17.64 -20.17 24.35
C HIS A 83 -17.35 -19.38 25.64
N ASN A 84 -16.30 -19.75 26.39
CA ASN A 84 -15.87 -19.03 27.58
C ASN A 84 -14.97 -17.82 27.24
N LEU A 85 -14.41 -17.79 26.03
CA LEU A 85 -13.46 -16.78 25.56
C LEU A 85 -14.11 -15.68 24.70
N THR A 86 -15.41 -15.79 24.41
CA THR A 86 -16.11 -14.84 23.53
C THR A 86 -16.17 -13.41 24.08
N GLY A 87 -16.10 -13.24 25.40
CA GLY A 87 -16.11 -11.92 26.04
C GLY A 87 -14.77 -11.17 25.96
N SER A 88 -13.65 -11.88 25.97
CA SER A 88 -12.30 -11.30 25.97
C SER A 88 -11.67 -11.26 24.57
N HIS A 89 -12.09 -12.14 23.66
CA HIS A 89 -11.59 -12.21 22.29
C HIS A 89 -12.72 -12.06 21.28
N GLN A 90 -12.86 -10.85 20.72
CA GLN A 90 -13.92 -10.51 19.77
C GLN A 90 -13.88 -11.39 18.51
N LEU A 91 -12.69 -11.77 18.01
CA LEU A 91 -12.56 -12.63 16.84
C LEU A 91 -13.10 -14.05 17.10
N LEU A 92 -12.81 -14.61 18.28
CA LEU A 92 -13.34 -15.92 18.70
C LEU A 92 -14.87 -15.91 18.82
N SER A 93 -15.47 -14.76 19.17
CA SER A 93 -16.93 -14.60 19.20
C SER A 93 -17.57 -14.68 17.81
N ILE A 94 -16.87 -14.22 16.76
CA ILE A 94 -17.35 -14.31 15.38
C ILE A 94 -17.22 -15.76 14.90
N ILE A 95 -16.08 -16.40 15.18
CA ILE A 95 -15.84 -17.80 14.83
C ILE A 95 -16.88 -18.71 15.50
N SER A 96 -17.17 -18.52 16.79
CA SER A 96 -18.10 -19.37 17.53
C SER A 96 -19.53 -19.30 17.00
N LYS A 97 -20.00 -18.11 16.57
CA LYS A 97 -21.32 -17.92 15.94
C LYS A 97 -21.50 -18.65 14.61
N HIS A 98 -20.39 -19.00 13.97
CA HIS A 98 -20.36 -19.51 12.62
C HIS A 98 -19.89 -20.96 12.48
N MET A 99 -19.66 -21.66 13.61
CA MET A 99 -19.14 -23.03 13.61
C MET A 99 -20.01 -24.06 12.87
N ASP A 100 -21.32 -23.80 12.75
CA ASP A 100 -22.26 -24.71 12.07
C ASP A 100 -22.41 -24.44 10.57
N THR A 101 -21.76 -23.40 10.05
CA THR A 101 -21.87 -22.99 8.64
C THR A 101 -20.74 -23.56 7.80
N ASN A 102 -21.05 -24.43 6.84
CA ASN A 102 -20.10 -24.98 5.85
C ASN A 102 -19.86 -24.07 4.63
N LYS A 103 -20.08 -22.76 4.75
CA LYS A 103 -19.93 -21.80 3.63
C LYS A 103 -18.81 -20.81 3.92
N LEU A 104 -18.27 -20.20 2.88
CA LEU A 104 -17.37 -19.06 3.00
C LEU A 104 -18.12 -17.88 3.65
N ILE A 105 -17.57 -17.35 4.72
CA ILE A 105 -18.17 -16.24 5.49
C ILE A 105 -17.26 -15.03 5.34
N LYS A 106 -17.86 -13.91 4.94
CA LYS A 106 -17.18 -12.61 4.86
C LYS A 106 -17.56 -11.80 6.08
N PHE A 107 -16.57 -11.28 6.79
CA PHE A 107 -16.79 -10.44 7.96
C PHE A 107 -15.71 -9.36 8.04
N LYS A 108 -15.96 -8.30 8.81
CA LYS A 108 -14.93 -7.30 9.13
C LYS A 108 -14.22 -7.69 10.40
N HIS A 109 -12.89 -7.69 10.37
CA HIS A 109 -12.09 -8.01 11.55
C HIS A 109 -12.38 -7.00 12.67
N PRO A 110 -12.64 -7.46 13.91
CA PRO A 110 -13.12 -6.59 14.98
C PRO A 110 -12.07 -5.57 15.46
N ILE A 111 -10.78 -5.88 15.29
CA ILE A 111 -9.69 -5.01 15.75
C ILE A 111 -9.27 -3.98 14.70
N HIS A 112 -9.25 -4.37 13.42
CA HIS A 112 -8.67 -3.55 12.35
C HIS A 112 -9.63 -3.24 11.21
N GLY A 113 -10.91 -3.65 11.30
CA GLY A 113 -11.98 -3.28 10.37
C GLY A 113 -11.90 -3.88 8.94
N ARG A 114 -10.78 -4.50 8.56
CA ARG A 114 -10.57 -5.08 7.22
C ARG A 114 -11.43 -6.31 6.96
N GLU A 115 -11.75 -6.53 5.69
CA GLU A 115 -12.52 -7.70 5.26
C GLU A 115 -11.68 -8.98 5.39
N CYS A 116 -12.20 -9.94 6.14
CA CYS A 116 -11.65 -11.27 6.30
C CYS A 116 -12.63 -12.31 5.80
N TRP A 117 -12.10 -13.38 5.24
CA TRP A 117 -12.83 -14.55 4.79
C TRP A 117 -12.54 -15.70 5.76
N LEU A 118 -13.60 -16.27 6.32
CA LEU A 118 -13.56 -17.45 7.17
C LEU A 118 -14.10 -18.64 6.37
N THR A 119 -13.33 -19.73 6.36
CA THR A 119 -13.78 -21.04 5.88
C THR A 119 -13.64 -22.06 6.99
N LEU A 120 -14.59 -22.98 7.08
CA LEU A 120 -14.69 -24.00 8.12
C LEU A 120 -14.97 -25.34 7.45
N GLU A 121 -14.19 -26.36 7.81
CA GLU A 121 -14.33 -27.71 7.29
C GLU A 121 -14.19 -28.74 8.40
N ARG A 122 -14.99 -29.82 8.36
CA ARG A 122 -14.93 -30.88 9.38
C ARG A 122 -13.87 -31.91 9.03
N ILE A 123 -13.02 -32.24 10.00
CA ILE A 123 -11.99 -33.26 9.88
C ILE A 123 -12.64 -34.64 10.01
N ALA A 124 -12.50 -35.46 8.96
CA ALA A 124 -13.00 -36.84 8.95
C ALA A 124 -12.45 -37.66 10.13
N GLY A 125 -13.31 -38.43 10.79
CA GLY A 125 -12.97 -39.33 11.89
C GLY A 125 -12.94 -38.70 13.29
N THR A 126 -12.79 -37.39 13.43
CA THR A 126 -12.80 -36.71 14.74
C THR A 126 -13.97 -35.75 14.95
N ASN A 127 -14.67 -35.36 13.88
CA ASN A 127 -15.69 -34.29 13.86
C ASN A 127 -15.18 -32.92 14.37
N ALA A 128 -13.86 -32.74 14.50
CA ALA A 128 -13.25 -31.46 14.80
C ALA A 128 -13.39 -30.51 13.59
N ILE A 129 -13.41 -29.21 13.86
CA ILE A 129 -13.54 -28.16 12.84
C ILE A 129 -12.15 -27.56 12.58
N LEU A 130 -11.69 -27.65 11.34
CA LEU A 130 -10.55 -26.90 10.81
C LEU A 130 -11.08 -25.59 10.24
N GLY A 131 -10.61 -24.47 10.80
CA GLY A 131 -10.92 -23.15 10.28
C GLY A 131 -9.71 -22.48 9.66
N ALA A 132 -9.94 -21.67 8.64
CA ALA A 132 -8.94 -20.77 8.08
C ALA A 132 -9.52 -19.36 7.95
N VAL A 133 -8.76 -18.37 8.43
CA VAL A 133 -9.05 -16.94 8.33
C VAL A 133 -8.03 -16.32 7.38
N ILE A 134 -8.51 -15.70 6.32
CA ILE A 134 -7.68 -15.08 5.28
C ILE A 134 -8.12 -13.64 5.11
N LEU A 135 -7.17 -12.70 5.01
CA LEU A 135 -7.48 -11.31 4.64
C LEU A 135 -7.83 -11.21 3.16
N ALA A 136 -8.95 -10.56 2.85
CA ALA A 136 -9.45 -10.48 1.48
C ALA A 136 -8.48 -9.71 0.56
N ASP A 137 -7.85 -8.65 1.09
CA ASP A 137 -6.93 -7.80 0.33
C ASP A 137 -5.67 -8.56 -0.12
N GLU A 138 -5.16 -9.49 0.70
CA GLU A 138 -4.00 -10.33 0.36
C GLU A 138 -4.29 -11.29 -0.81
N LEU A 139 -5.57 -11.63 -1.05
CA LEU A 139 -5.99 -12.44 -2.18
C LEU A 139 -6.37 -11.58 -3.40
N ARG A 140 -6.89 -10.38 -3.19
CA ARG A 140 -7.26 -9.43 -4.27
C ARG A 140 -6.05 -8.79 -4.95
N ASP A 141 -4.93 -8.62 -4.24
CA ASP A 141 -3.67 -8.12 -4.85
C ASP A 141 -3.22 -9.00 -6.05
N TYR A 142 -3.64 -10.26 -6.13
CA TYR A 142 -3.37 -11.13 -7.29
C TYR A 142 -4.21 -10.82 -8.55
N SER A 143 -5.29 -10.03 -8.46
CA SER A 143 -6.21 -9.74 -9.58
C SER A 143 -5.95 -8.40 -10.31
N PHE A 144 -4.73 -7.85 -10.21
CA PHE A 144 -4.32 -6.55 -10.78
C PHE A 144 -4.51 -6.38 -12.32
N SER A 145 -4.89 -7.45 -13.04
CA SER A 145 -5.12 -7.40 -14.49
C SER A 145 -6.53 -6.94 -14.89
N GLN A 146 -7.53 -6.95 -14.00
CA GLN A 146 -8.91 -6.64 -14.40
C GLN A 146 -9.21 -5.13 -14.46
N ASP A 147 -8.71 -4.34 -13.50
CA ASP A 147 -8.92 -2.88 -13.46
C ASP A 147 -8.41 -2.15 -14.71
N LYS A 148 -7.30 -2.61 -15.29
CA LYS A 148 -6.71 -2.04 -16.51
C LYS A 148 -7.62 -2.19 -17.72
N VAL A 149 -8.22 -3.37 -17.87
CA VAL A 149 -9.12 -3.70 -18.98
C VAL A 149 -10.43 -2.92 -18.82
N GLU A 150 -10.95 -2.78 -17.60
CA GLU A 150 -12.20 -2.05 -17.35
C GLU A 150 -12.13 -0.58 -17.78
N LYS A 151 -11.06 0.15 -17.45
CA LYS A 151 -11.00 1.59 -17.83
C LYS A 151 -10.66 1.80 -19.30
N LEU A 152 -10.00 0.85 -19.96
CA LEU A 152 -9.89 0.82 -21.43
C LEU A 152 -11.24 0.58 -22.10
N ILE A 153 -12.04 -0.36 -21.58
CA ILE A 153 -13.41 -0.60 -22.08
C ILE A 153 -14.27 0.66 -21.91
N LEU A 154 -14.21 1.32 -20.75
CA LEU A 154 -14.89 2.61 -20.51
C LEU A 154 -14.44 3.69 -21.49
N PHE A 155 -13.15 3.79 -21.80
CA PHE A 155 -12.63 4.73 -22.79
C PHE A 155 -13.24 4.49 -24.17
N PHE A 156 -13.21 3.26 -24.67
CA PHE A 156 -13.78 2.93 -25.98
C PHE A 156 -15.29 3.09 -26.04
N LEU A 157 -16.00 2.76 -24.95
CA LEU A 157 -17.45 2.99 -24.83
C LEU A 157 -17.80 4.48 -24.86
N LEU A 158 -16.96 5.31 -24.24
CA LEU A 158 -17.12 6.77 -24.22
C LEU A 158 -16.84 7.37 -25.60
N VAL A 159 -15.78 6.94 -26.29
CA VAL A 159 -15.53 7.31 -27.69
C VAL A 159 -16.72 6.92 -28.59
N PHE A 160 -17.25 5.71 -28.42
CA PHE A 160 -18.43 5.24 -29.15
C PHE A 160 -19.66 6.13 -28.90
N LEU A 161 -19.97 6.45 -27.64
CA LEU A 161 -21.09 7.34 -27.29
C LEU A 161 -20.94 8.75 -27.86
N VAL A 162 -19.72 9.30 -27.89
CA VAL A 162 -19.43 10.59 -28.51
C VAL A 162 -19.67 10.56 -30.01
N THR A 163 -19.21 9.51 -30.69
CA THR A 163 -19.47 9.36 -32.14
C THR A 163 -20.97 9.21 -32.43
N LEU A 164 -21.71 8.49 -31.58
CA LEU A 164 -23.15 8.31 -31.70
C LEU A 164 -23.90 9.63 -31.47
N PHE A 165 -23.54 10.39 -30.42
CA PHE A 165 -24.15 11.68 -30.11
C PHE A 165 -23.92 12.69 -31.24
N ALA A 166 -22.69 12.72 -31.78
CA ALA A 166 -22.38 13.57 -32.92
C ALA A 166 -23.21 13.19 -34.16
N LEU A 167 -23.43 11.90 -34.44
CA LEU A 167 -24.28 11.47 -35.55
C LEU A 167 -25.75 11.88 -35.39
N ILE A 168 -26.26 11.98 -34.16
CA ILE A 168 -27.66 12.33 -33.86
C ILE A 168 -27.91 13.83 -34.02
N VAL A 169 -26.94 14.69 -33.66
CA VAL A 169 -27.05 16.15 -33.79
C VAL A 169 -26.74 16.56 -35.23
N ARG A 170 -27.68 16.28 -36.14
CA ARG A 170 -27.54 16.62 -37.56
C ARG A 170 -27.74 18.12 -37.79
N GLN A 171 -26.66 18.86 -38.00
CA GLN A 171 -26.70 20.27 -38.40
C GLN A 171 -26.65 20.45 -39.93
N ASN A 172 -27.27 21.53 -40.43
CA ASN A 172 -27.40 21.87 -41.85
C ASN A 172 -26.07 22.22 -42.54
N SER A 173 -24.99 22.46 -41.79
CA SER A 173 -23.68 22.83 -42.32
C SER A 173 -22.62 21.84 -41.82
N LEU A 174 -21.85 21.26 -42.76
CA LEU A 174 -20.73 20.37 -42.47
C LEU A 174 -19.71 21.02 -41.52
N ILE A 175 -19.45 22.32 -41.66
CA ILE A 175 -18.45 23.03 -40.84
C ILE A 175 -18.88 23.07 -39.36
N HIS A 176 -20.14 23.43 -39.10
CA HIS A 176 -20.64 23.52 -37.72
C HIS A 176 -20.70 22.15 -37.05
N TYR A 177 -21.04 21.10 -37.82
CA TYR A 177 -20.99 19.72 -37.36
C TYR A 177 -19.58 19.31 -36.90
N TRP A 178 -18.55 19.62 -37.68
CA TRP A 178 -17.16 19.29 -37.35
C TRP A 178 -16.64 20.04 -36.11
N VAL A 179 -17.00 21.33 -35.95
CA VAL A 179 -16.68 22.09 -34.71
C VAL A 179 -17.35 21.44 -33.50
N GLN A 180 -18.63 21.10 -33.60
CA GLN A 180 -19.35 20.45 -32.50
C GLN A 180 -18.76 19.10 -32.13
N LEU A 181 -18.40 18.27 -33.12
CA LEU A 181 -17.77 16.99 -32.87
C LEU A 181 -16.45 17.17 -32.11
N SER A 182 -15.59 18.10 -32.55
CA SER A 182 -14.32 18.36 -31.88
C SER A 182 -14.48 18.88 -30.46
N THR A 183 -15.38 19.84 -30.24
CA THR A 183 -15.60 20.39 -28.89
C THR A 183 -16.17 19.34 -27.95
N VAL A 184 -17.10 18.50 -28.42
CA VAL A 184 -17.63 17.37 -27.67
C VAL A 184 -16.49 16.40 -27.32
N ILE A 185 -15.69 15.95 -28.30
CA ILE A 185 -14.54 15.07 -28.05
C ILE A 185 -13.60 15.67 -27.01
N ALA A 186 -13.25 16.95 -27.11
CA ALA A 186 -12.36 17.62 -26.17
C ALA A 186 -12.93 17.66 -24.74
N ILE A 187 -14.21 18.01 -24.57
CA ILE A 187 -14.88 18.02 -23.26
C ILE A 187 -14.88 16.62 -22.65
N PHE A 188 -15.15 15.60 -23.46
CA PHE A 188 -15.18 14.21 -23.01
C PHE A 188 -13.79 13.70 -22.62
N LEU A 189 -12.75 14.00 -23.42
CA LEU A 189 -11.37 13.66 -23.06
C LEU A 189 -10.91 14.37 -21.79
N PHE A 190 -11.30 15.63 -21.60
CA PHE A 190 -11.04 16.36 -20.37
C PHE A 190 -11.76 15.74 -19.16
N GLY A 191 -13.04 15.39 -19.31
CA GLY A 191 -13.80 14.68 -18.28
C GLY A 191 -13.21 13.31 -17.94
N TYR A 192 -12.75 12.57 -18.95
CA TYR A 192 -12.07 11.29 -18.76
C TYR A 192 -10.72 11.46 -18.06
N LEU A 193 -9.95 12.51 -18.38
CA LEU A 193 -8.71 12.82 -17.67
C LEU A 193 -8.96 13.10 -16.19
N ILE A 194 -10.00 13.88 -15.86
CA ILE A 194 -10.42 14.13 -14.47
C ILE A 194 -10.83 12.81 -13.78
N TYR A 195 -11.57 11.95 -14.48
CA TYR A 195 -11.94 10.63 -13.95
C TYR A 195 -10.71 9.76 -13.65
N LEU A 196 -9.72 9.73 -14.54
CA LEU A 196 -8.46 9.00 -14.30
C LEU A 196 -7.74 9.55 -13.07
N TRP A 197 -7.63 10.87 -12.93
CA TRP A 197 -7.02 11.50 -11.76
C TRP A 197 -7.78 11.19 -10.47
N TYR A 198 -9.11 11.21 -10.50
CA TYR A 198 -9.94 10.86 -9.36
C TYR A 198 -9.78 9.39 -8.97
N SER A 199 -9.71 8.49 -9.95
CA SER A 199 -9.44 7.07 -9.72
C SER A 199 -8.06 6.87 -9.08
N GLU A 200 -7.05 7.61 -9.53
CA GLU A 200 -5.70 7.50 -9.00
C GLU A 200 -5.64 7.94 -7.54
N LEU A 201 -6.31 9.05 -7.21
CA LEU A 201 -6.41 9.58 -5.85
C LEU A 201 -7.10 8.62 -4.87
N THR A 202 -8.00 7.75 -5.36
CA THR A 202 -8.82 6.86 -4.54
C THR A 202 -8.30 5.42 -4.46
N GLN A 203 -7.60 4.93 -5.50
CA GLN A 203 -7.15 3.53 -5.57
C GLN A 203 -5.78 3.27 -4.95
N HIS A 204 -4.94 4.28 -4.69
CA HIS A 204 -3.59 4.09 -4.14
C HIS A 204 -3.58 3.69 -2.66
N ILE A 205 -4.05 2.47 -2.37
CA ILE A 205 -3.64 1.73 -1.20
C ILE A 205 -2.24 1.21 -1.52
N ALA A 206 -1.20 1.93 -1.09
CA ALA A 206 0.18 1.47 -1.17
C ALA A 206 0.37 0.23 -0.28
N THR A 207 -0.09 -0.94 -0.71
CA THR A 207 0.38 -2.23 -0.20
C THR A 207 1.76 -2.47 -0.81
N GLU A 208 2.78 -1.93 -0.14
CA GLU A 208 4.17 -2.23 -0.48
C GLU A 208 4.34 -3.76 -0.41
N HIS A 209 4.66 -4.38 -1.56
CA HIS A 209 4.70 -5.84 -1.69
C HIS A 209 5.74 -6.49 -0.77
N ASP A 210 6.74 -5.72 -0.31
CA ASP A 210 7.89 -6.16 0.48
C ASP A 210 7.71 -6.06 2.01
N SER A 211 6.64 -5.41 2.49
CA SER A 211 6.38 -5.33 3.94
C SER A 211 5.11 -6.10 4.30
N ILE A 212 5.19 -6.84 5.41
CA ILE A 212 4.04 -7.56 5.97
C ILE A 212 3.48 -6.68 7.07
N GLN A 213 2.34 -6.06 6.79
CA GLN A 213 1.63 -5.25 7.77
C GLN A 213 1.13 -6.12 8.93
N VAL A 214 1.35 -5.65 10.16
CA VAL A 214 0.94 -6.35 11.38
C VAL A 214 0.08 -5.42 12.20
N VAL A 215 -1.16 -5.82 12.41
CA VAL A 215 -2.19 -4.99 13.07
C VAL A 215 -2.71 -5.66 14.35
N ASP A 216 -2.43 -6.95 14.53
CA ASP A 216 -2.94 -7.76 15.62
C ASP A 216 -1.91 -8.79 16.12
N THR A 217 -2.22 -9.39 17.27
CA THR A 217 -1.35 -10.39 17.89
C THR A 217 -1.33 -11.71 17.13
N GLU A 218 -2.42 -12.06 16.46
CA GLU A 218 -2.61 -13.30 15.72
C GLU A 218 -1.80 -13.28 14.42
N GLY A 219 -1.87 -12.20 13.65
CA GLY A 219 -1.02 -11.96 12.50
C GLY A 219 0.47 -11.93 12.89
N LEU A 220 0.82 -11.23 13.98
CA LEU A 220 2.19 -11.21 14.51
C LEU A 220 2.73 -12.62 14.78
N ASN A 221 1.97 -13.41 15.53
CA ASN A 221 2.38 -14.77 15.90
C ASN A 221 2.51 -15.69 14.68
N THR A 222 1.64 -15.50 13.68
CA THR A 222 1.68 -16.25 12.42
C THR A 222 2.96 -15.96 11.64
N ILE A 223 3.33 -14.68 11.49
CA ILE A 223 4.56 -14.26 10.81
C ILE A 223 5.80 -14.83 11.51
N LEU A 224 5.88 -14.63 12.83
CA LEU A 224 7.02 -15.10 13.62
C LEU A 224 7.16 -16.63 13.57
N ARG A 225 6.04 -17.36 13.51
CA ARG A 225 6.03 -18.83 13.43
C ARG A 225 6.45 -19.33 12.05
N ASN A 226 5.87 -18.81 10.98
CA ASN A 226 6.21 -19.20 9.61
C ASN A 226 7.70 -19.02 9.34
N ARG A 227 8.29 -17.93 9.87
CA ARG A 227 9.75 -17.69 9.87
C ARG A 227 10.54 -18.77 10.60
N LYS A 228 10.19 -19.10 11.85
CA LYS A 228 10.87 -20.16 12.62
C LYS A 228 10.91 -21.48 11.84
N LEU A 229 9.83 -21.82 11.14
CA LEU A 229 9.76 -23.02 10.31
C LEU A 229 10.71 -22.97 9.11
N ILE A 230 10.76 -21.83 8.40
CA ILE A 230 11.66 -21.61 7.27
C ILE A 230 13.13 -21.69 7.71
N THR A 231 13.50 -21.03 8.81
CA THR A 231 14.87 -21.06 9.35
C THR A 231 15.27 -22.46 9.80
N GLN A 232 14.38 -23.21 10.44
CA GLN A 232 14.63 -24.60 10.84
C GLN A 232 14.79 -25.55 9.64
N GLN A 233 14.06 -25.33 8.54
CA GLN A 233 14.20 -26.12 7.31
C GLN A 233 15.52 -25.81 6.59
N LYS A 234 15.92 -24.53 6.50
CA LYS A 234 17.21 -24.12 5.90
C LYS A 234 18.41 -24.62 6.71
N ASN A 235 18.31 -24.63 8.04
CA ASN A 235 19.42 -24.98 8.95
C ASN A 235 19.55 -26.47 9.28
N ARG A 236 18.89 -27.39 8.55
CA ARG A 236 19.17 -28.84 8.66
C ARG A 236 20.63 -29.23 8.34
N ARG A 237 21.44 -28.32 7.77
CA ARG A 237 22.89 -28.50 7.53
C ARG A 237 23.80 -27.93 8.62
N SER A 238 23.30 -27.14 9.57
CA SER A 238 24.09 -26.54 10.66
C SER A 238 23.54 -26.96 12.02
N LEU A 239 23.78 -28.22 12.38
CA LEU A 239 23.63 -28.71 13.74
C LEU A 239 24.53 -27.88 14.68
N LYS A 240 23.91 -27.25 15.69
CA LYS A 240 24.48 -26.33 16.71
C LYS A 240 24.40 -24.84 16.38
N LEU A 241 23.21 -24.32 16.11
CA LEU A 241 22.86 -23.01 16.66
C LEU A 241 21.85 -23.26 17.78
N ASN A 242 22.27 -23.04 19.03
CA ASN A 242 21.37 -23.07 20.17
C ASN A 242 20.12 -22.25 19.81
N ALA A 243 18.94 -22.79 20.08
CA ALA A 243 17.70 -22.03 20.07
C ALA A 243 17.83 -20.97 21.17
N PHE A 244 18.48 -19.85 20.85
CA PHE A 244 18.50 -18.69 21.72
C PHE A 244 17.04 -18.32 21.91
N SER A 245 16.58 -18.39 23.16
CA SER A 245 15.30 -17.86 23.57
C SER A 245 15.37 -16.36 23.33
N ASN A 246 15.01 -15.91 22.13
CA ASN A 246 14.95 -14.49 21.82
C ASN A 246 14.04 -13.83 22.84
N LYS A 247 14.58 -12.84 23.57
CA LYS A 247 13.79 -12.04 24.48
C LYS A 247 12.97 -11.07 23.64
N ASP A 248 11.66 -11.16 23.76
CA ASP A 248 10.73 -10.28 23.08
C ASP A 248 10.67 -8.96 23.84
N VAL A 249 10.99 -7.86 23.15
CA VAL A 249 10.93 -6.51 23.68
C VAL A 249 9.80 -5.78 22.98
N ARG A 250 8.83 -5.31 23.76
CA ARG A 250 7.68 -4.58 23.24
C ARG A 250 8.04 -3.12 23.03
N VAL A 251 7.78 -2.60 21.85
CA VAL A 251 8.07 -1.21 21.46
C VAL A 251 6.80 -0.55 20.97
N GLY A 252 6.52 0.64 21.47
CA GLY A 252 5.47 1.50 20.94
C GLY A 252 5.98 2.90 20.66
N ILE A 253 5.34 3.57 19.72
CA ILE A 253 5.68 4.90 19.23
C ILE A 253 4.45 5.79 19.18
N TYR A 254 4.66 7.07 19.49
CA TYR A 254 3.69 8.14 19.40
C TYR A 254 4.34 9.37 18.73
N ILE A 255 3.90 9.70 17.52
CA ILE A 255 4.39 10.84 16.75
C ILE A 255 3.62 12.10 17.12
N GLN A 256 4.33 13.16 17.47
CA GLN A 256 3.74 14.44 17.88
C GLN A 256 3.82 15.51 16.80
N ALA A 257 4.96 15.61 16.12
CA ALA A 257 5.16 16.55 15.02
C ALA A 257 6.00 15.91 13.92
N MET A 258 5.74 16.32 12.68
CA MET A 258 6.46 15.88 11.50
C MET A 258 6.56 17.06 10.52
N GLN A 259 7.75 17.25 9.93
CA GLN A 259 7.94 18.21 8.85
C GLN A 259 8.89 17.68 7.78
N PHE A 260 8.59 17.98 6.53
CA PHE A 260 9.50 17.74 5.41
C PHE A 260 10.54 18.84 5.37
N LEU A 261 11.82 18.47 5.50
CA LEU A 261 12.94 19.41 5.38
C LEU A 261 13.34 19.59 3.91
N ASP A 262 13.34 18.49 3.16
CA ASP A 262 13.58 18.45 1.72
C ASP A 262 12.85 17.26 1.08
N ALA A 263 13.15 16.97 -0.19
CA ALA A 263 12.51 15.90 -0.96
C ALA A 263 12.68 14.48 -0.38
N ASN A 264 13.65 14.24 0.51
CA ASN A 264 13.96 12.92 1.06
C ASN A 264 14.19 12.92 2.58
N ASN A 265 14.32 14.07 3.22
CA ASN A 265 14.59 14.18 4.65
C ASN A 265 13.36 14.73 5.38
N ILE A 266 12.95 14.01 6.41
CA ILE A 266 11.84 14.37 7.28
C ILE A 266 12.36 14.51 8.70
N GLU A 267 11.97 15.57 9.38
CA GLU A 267 12.12 15.67 10.83
C GLU A 267 10.87 15.13 11.52
N VAL A 268 11.08 14.23 12.48
CA VAL A 268 10.01 13.60 13.26
C VAL A 268 10.32 13.75 14.73
N THR A 269 9.32 14.21 15.49
CA THR A 269 9.40 14.28 16.94
C THR A 269 8.26 13.52 17.59
N GLY A 270 8.53 12.95 18.75
CA GLY A 270 7.52 12.20 19.46
C GLY A 270 8.05 11.49 20.68
N LYS A 271 7.30 10.48 21.13
CA LYS A 271 7.63 9.64 22.26
C LYS A 271 7.71 8.20 21.80
N ILE A 272 8.68 7.47 22.31
CA ILE A 272 8.81 6.02 22.13
C ILE A 272 8.89 5.39 23.50
N TRP A 273 8.17 4.29 23.69
CA TRP A 273 8.27 3.49 24.89
C TRP A 273 8.70 2.07 24.58
N GLN A 274 9.32 1.46 25.58
CA GLN A 274 9.76 0.09 25.52
C GLN A 274 9.39 -0.61 26.82
N GLN A 275 8.82 -1.80 26.72
CA GLN A 275 8.62 -2.70 27.85
C GLN A 275 9.57 -3.89 27.72
N SER A 276 10.39 -4.10 28.74
CA SER A 276 11.39 -5.16 28.81
C SER A 276 11.42 -5.78 30.20
N ASP A 277 11.64 -7.09 30.26
CA ASP A 277 11.83 -7.83 31.53
C ASP A 277 13.17 -7.49 32.21
N ILE A 278 13.98 -6.61 31.62
CA ILE A 278 15.31 -6.24 32.11
C ILE A 278 15.18 -4.98 32.98
N THR A 279 15.32 -5.14 34.29
CA THR A 279 15.32 -4.07 35.30
C THR A 279 16.65 -3.30 35.39
N GLN A 280 17.26 -2.95 34.25
CA GLN A 280 18.46 -2.12 34.23
C GLN A 280 18.11 -0.70 33.79
N ILE A 281 18.62 0.28 34.53
CA ILE A 281 18.51 1.70 34.19
C ILE A 281 19.27 1.95 32.87
N LYS A 282 18.56 2.33 31.82
CA LYS A 282 19.15 2.65 30.51
C LYS A 282 18.93 4.10 30.14
N GLU A 283 19.98 4.76 29.63
CA GLU A 283 19.89 6.14 29.12
C GLU A 283 19.29 6.21 27.72
N THR A 284 19.50 5.18 26.90
CA THR A 284 18.99 5.09 25.52
C THR A 284 18.25 3.77 25.29
N PRO A 285 17.33 3.70 24.29
CA PRO A 285 16.61 2.48 23.96
C PRO A 285 17.52 1.31 23.56
N ASP A 286 16.99 0.09 23.59
CA ASP A 286 17.72 -1.13 23.19
C ASP A 286 17.89 -1.31 21.67
N PHE A 287 17.27 -0.41 20.90
CA PHE A 287 17.32 -0.38 19.45
C PHE A 287 17.89 0.95 18.94
N ILE A 288 18.20 0.97 17.65
CA ILE A 288 18.53 2.17 16.88
C ILE A 288 17.44 2.40 15.84
N ILE A 289 17.26 3.66 15.42
CA ILE A 289 16.46 3.99 14.25
C ILE A 289 17.40 4.00 13.03
N ALA A 290 17.33 2.95 12.21
CA ALA A 290 18.35 2.65 11.20
C ALA A 290 18.46 3.70 10.09
N ASN A 291 17.36 4.40 9.82
CA ASN A 291 17.27 5.42 8.78
C ASN A 291 17.34 6.86 9.32
N ALA A 292 17.70 7.03 10.59
CA ALA A 292 17.97 8.34 11.17
C ALA A 292 19.39 8.81 10.81
N GLN A 293 19.51 10.01 10.27
CA GLN A 293 20.80 10.70 10.09
C GLN A 293 21.26 11.29 11.42
N THR A 294 20.33 11.92 12.14
CA THR A 294 20.54 12.50 13.46
C THR A 294 19.40 12.05 14.36
N ILE A 295 19.70 11.77 15.62
CA ILE A 295 18.70 11.43 16.62
C ILE A 295 19.14 11.93 17.99
N THR A 296 18.21 12.55 18.70
CA THR A 296 18.39 13.00 20.08
C THR A 296 17.37 12.31 20.96
N TRP A 297 17.80 11.84 22.13
CA TRP A 297 16.95 11.16 23.10
C TRP A 297 16.89 11.98 24.38
N LYS A 298 15.69 12.17 24.92
CA LYS A 298 15.47 12.72 26.26
C LYS A 298 14.57 11.77 27.03
N LYS A 299 15.11 11.15 28.08
CA LYS A 299 14.34 10.24 28.94
C LYS A 299 13.27 11.02 29.71
N ILE A 300 12.03 10.53 29.68
CA ILE A 300 10.90 11.12 30.41
C ILE A 300 10.62 10.33 31.69
N HIS A 301 10.44 9.02 31.58
CA HIS A 301 10.01 8.18 32.70
C HIS A 301 10.55 6.75 32.58
N GLU A 302 10.76 6.10 33.73
CA GLU A 302 11.05 4.66 33.81
C GLU A 302 10.34 4.07 35.03
N TYR A 303 9.59 2.99 34.83
CA TYR A 303 8.87 2.28 35.88
C TYR A 303 8.81 0.79 35.59
N GLN A 304 9.32 -0.07 36.48
CA GLN A 304 9.19 -1.53 36.42
C GLN A 304 9.40 -2.15 35.02
N GLY A 305 10.51 -1.80 34.34
CA GLY A 305 10.82 -2.34 33.00
C GLY A 305 10.11 -1.64 31.84
N TYR A 306 9.24 -0.67 32.12
CA TYR A 306 8.74 0.31 31.15
C TYR A 306 9.66 1.53 31.11
N SER A 307 10.12 1.92 29.93
CA SER A 307 10.92 3.13 29.72
C SER A 307 10.30 3.99 28.61
N LEU A 308 10.19 5.29 28.86
CA LEU A 308 9.61 6.28 27.95
C LEU A 308 10.65 7.36 27.62
N TRP A 309 10.87 7.57 26.33
CA TRP A 309 11.78 8.59 25.81
C TRP A 309 11.05 9.54 24.87
N TYR A 310 11.39 10.81 24.94
CA TYR A 310 11.17 11.77 23.87
C TYR A 310 12.30 11.66 22.85
N PHE A 311 11.97 11.73 21.57
CA PHE A 311 12.94 11.74 20.49
C PHE A 311 12.68 12.90 19.52
N ASN A 312 13.78 13.45 19.00
CA ASN A 312 13.78 14.22 17.77
C ASN A 312 14.78 13.58 16.81
N ALA A 313 14.32 13.17 15.63
CA ALA A 313 15.11 12.51 14.61
C ALA A 313 14.90 13.10 13.22
N THR A 314 16.00 13.29 12.48
CA THR A 314 15.95 13.55 11.04
C THR A 314 16.12 12.23 10.29
N LEU A 315 15.08 11.80 9.60
CA LEU A 315 15.00 10.53 8.90
C LEU A 315 15.20 10.74 7.41
N ARG A 316 16.06 9.93 6.79
CA ARG A 316 16.17 9.85 5.33
C ARG A 316 15.22 8.79 4.80
N GLN A 317 14.39 9.18 3.84
CA GLN A 317 13.39 8.34 3.20
C GLN A 317 13.68 8.25 1.69
N PRO A 318 13.51 7.08 1.07
CA PRO A 318 13.68 6.91 -0.37
C PRO A 318 12.36 7.20 -1.11
N PHE A 319 11.88 8.44 -1.06
CA PHE A 319 10.63 8.83 -1.72
C PHE A 319 10.74 8.88 -3.24
N SER A 320 9.64 8.61 -3.93
CA SER A 320 9.58 8.56 -5.39
C SER A 320 8.54 9.55 -5.92
N HIS A 321 9.03 10.73 -6.30
CA HIS A 321 8.19 11.82 -6.84
C HIS A 321 7.73 11.61 -8.30
N THR A 322 7.82 10.38 -8.83
CA THR A 322 7.51 10.05 -10.23
C THR A 322 6.04 10.27 -10.57
N THR A 323 5.15 10.04 -9.61
CA THR A 323 3.68 10.12 -9.77
C THR A 323 3.10 11.47 -9.34
N PHE A 324 3.95 12.45 -9.02
CA PHE A 324 3.49 13.79 -8.63
C PHE A 324 2.51 14.39 -9.65
N PRO A 325 1.38 14.98 -9.23
CA PRO A 325 1.02 15.34 -7.84
C PRO A 325 0.14 14.32 -7.10
N PHE A 326 -0.01 13.11 -7.63
CA PHE A 326 -0.84 12.04 -7.04
C PHE A 326 -0.02 11.10 -6.16
N ASP A 327 1.14 11.55 -5.70
CA ASP A 327 2.07 10.77 -4.91
C ASP A 327 1.51 10.46 -3.51
N THR A 328 1.68 9.20 -3.14
CA THR A 328 1.41 8.69 -1.80
C THR A 328 2.69 8.08 -1.28
N GLU A 329 3.19 8.63 -0.19
CA GLU A 329 4.49 8.27 0.37
C GLU A 329 4.33 7.57 1.72
N ASN A 330 5.24 6.64 2.01
CA ASN A 330 5.28 5.93 3.27
C ASN A 330 6.50 6.41 4.07
N VAL A 331 6.27 7.19 5.12
CA VAL A 331 7.29 7.58 6.09
C VAL A 331 7.57 6.39 6.99
N ARG A 332 8.79 5.86 6.94
CA ARG A 332 9.15 4.60 7.63
C ARG A 332 10.09 4.89 8.77
N ILE A 333 9.83 4.33 9.94
CA ILE A 333 10.72 4.39 11.09
C ILE A 333 11.23 2.98 11.33
N LYS A 334 12.49 2.72 10.99
CA LYS A 334 13.07 1.37 10.99
C LYS A 334 13.77 1.09 12.31
N PHE A 335 13.24 0.17 13.10
CA PHE A 335 13.82 -0.21 14.39
C PHE A 335 14.76 -1.41 14.21
N LEU A 336 16.01 -1.26 14.66
CA LEU A 336 17.00 -2.34 14.65
C LEU A 336 17.57 -2.57 16.05
N PRO A 337 17.65 -3.81 16.53
CA PRO A 337 18.36 -4.12 17.77
C PRO A 337 19.81 -3.64 17.74
N LYS A 338 20.35 -3.17 18.87
CA LYS A 338 21.77 -2.82 18.97
C LYS A 338 22.64 -4.09 18.85
N LEU A 339 23.71 -4.03 18.05
CA LEU A 339 24.61 -5.16 17.74
C LEU A 339 25.19 -5.92 18.95
N HIS A 340 25.31 -5.27 20.10
CA HIS A 340 25.84 -5.88 21.33
C HIS A 340 24.80 -6.74 22.09
N GLN A 341 23.53 -6.64 21.74
CA GLN A 341 22.45 -7.42 22.35
C GLN A 341 22.15 -8.65 21.49
N LYS A 342 22.87 -9.73 21.75
CA LYS A 342 22.56 -11.04 21.15
C LYS A 342 21.13 -11.43 21.55
N SER A 343 20.29 -11.87 20.61
CA SER A 343 18.95 -12.45 20.83
C SER A 343 17.81 -11.52 21.31
N LEU A 344 17.75 -10.28 20.83
CA LEU A 344 16.63 -9.37 21.12
C LEU A 344 15.69 -9.28 19.91
N ARG A 345 14.41 -9.61 20.11
CA ARG A 345 13.37 -9.47 19.09
C ARG A 345 12.47 -8.30 19.44
N LEU A 346 12.30 -7.38 18.49
CA LEU A 346 11.40 -6.25 18.64
C LEU A 346 10.00 -6.66 18.20
N ILE A 347 9.03 -6.50 19.09
CA ILE A 347 7.60 -6.70 18.81
C ILE A 347 6.83 -5.40 19.08
N PRO A 348 5.80 -5.07 18.30
CA PRO A 348 4.97 -3.91 18.57
C PRO A 348 4.18 -4.08 19.88
N ASP A 349 4.08 -3.02 20.66
CA ASP A 349 3.24 -2.98 21.85
C ASP A 349 1.80 -2.58 21.48
N PHE A 350 0.99 -3.56 21.05
CA PHE A 350 -0.41 -3.31 20.72
C PHE A 350 -1.27 -2.86 21.91
N THR A 351 -0.83 -3.11 23.15
CA THR A 351 -1.61 -2.77 24.36
C THR A 351 -1.58 -1.28 24.70
N GLY A 352 -0.59 -0.55 24.18
CA GLY A 352 -0.46 0.90 24.38
C GLY A 352 -1.38 1.75 23.50
N TYR A 353 -2.20 1.14 22.64
CA TYR A 353 -3.08 1.83 21.69
C TYR A 353 -4.55 1.52 21.99
N SER A 354 -5.40 2.55 21.97
CA SER A 354 -6.86 2.38 22.14
C SER A 354 -7.53 1.74 20.93
N GLU A 355 -7.02 2.06 19.74
CA GLU A 355 -7.47 1.52 18.46
C GLU A 355 -6.25 1.07 17.66
N LEU A 356 -6.42 -0.01 16.89
CA LEU A 356 -5.36 -0.58 16.06
C LEU A 356 -5.70 -0.51 14.57
N SER A 357 -6.88 0.01 14.22
CA SER A 357 -7.26 0.20 12.83
C SER A 357 -6.29 1.15 12.16
N PRO A 358 -5.65 0.79 11.03
CA PRO A 358 -4.67 1.65 10.39
C PRO A 358 -5.23 3.01 9.98
N ASP A 359 -6.52 3.05 9.64
CA ASP A 359 -7.24 4.26 9.20
C ASP A 359 -7.51 5.23 10.36
N THR A 360 -7.39 4.79 11.63
CA THR A 360 -7.59 5.64 12.81
C THR A 360 -6.27 6.21 13.35
N LEU A 361 -5.20 6.06 12.57
CA LEU A 361 -3.88 6.64 12.81
C LEU A 361 -3.29 6.31 14.21
N PRO A 362 -3.22 5.02 14.62
CA PRO A 362 -2.61 4.63 15.88
C PRO A 362 -1.18 5.15 16.02
N GLY A 363 -0.86 5.71 17.18
CA GLY A 363 0.47 6.25 17.46
C GLY A 363 0.77 7.58 16.79
N VAL A 364 -0.25 8.32 16.38
CA VAL A 364 -0.13 9.67 15.81
C VAL A 364 -0.97 10.63 16.63
N SER A 365 -0.46 11.83 16.86
CA SER A 365 -1.21 12.90 17.52
C SER A 365 -2.36 13.37 16.65
N HIS A 366 -3.54 13.57 17.24
CA HIS A 366 -4.71 14.09 16.53
C HIS A 366 -4.47 15.52 16.00
N ASP A 367 -3.62 16.29 16.68
CA ASP A 367 -3.24 17.65 16.28
C ASP A 367 -2.07 17.67 15.27
N LEU A 368 -1.61 16.51 14.78
CA LEU A 368 -0.52 16.46 13.81
C LEU A 368 -1.01 16.97 12.46
N ILE A 369 -0.55 18.16 12.08
CA ILE A 369 -0.77 18.75 10.76
C ILE A 369 0.55 18.74 10.01
N VAL A 370 0.55 18.19 8.80
CA VAL A 370 1.70 18.18 7.90
C VAL A 370 1.34 19.02 6.68
N ASN A 371 2.08 20.11 6.46
CA ASN A 371 1.74 21.06 5.40
C ASN A 371 1.75 20.43 4.02
N GLY A 372 0.62 20.48 3.31
CA GLY A 372 0.48 19.94 1.95
C GLY A 372 0.34 18.41 1.88
N TRP A 373 0.14 17.74 3.02
CA TRP A 373 0.00 16.29 3.11
C TRP A 373 -1.13 15.89 4.06
N GLN A 374 -1.89 14.88 3.66
CA GLN A 374 -2.92 14.25 4.48
C GLN A 374 -2.45 12.90 4.99
N LEU A 375 -2.65 12.66 6.28
CA LEU A 375 -2.36 11.38 6.92
C LEU A 375 -3.49 10.42 6.62
N THR A 376 -3.17 9.27 6.04
CA THR A 376 -4.19 8.29 5.63
C THR A 376 -4.17 7.06 6.51
N LYS A 377 -2.97 6.50 6.79
CA LYS A 377 -2.82 5.28 7.59
C LYS A 377 -1.58 5.33 8.47
N SER A 378 -1.63 4.69 9.63
CA SER A 378 -0.42 4.33 10.40
C SER A 378 -0.48 2.89 10.88
N TYR A 379 0.66 2.19 10.84
CA TYR A 379 0.71 0.78 11.21
C TYR A 379 2.13 0.27 11.42
N PHE A 380 2.25 -0.85 12.13
CA PHE A 380 3.49 -1.60 12.20
C PHE A 380 3.59 -2.59 11.04
N SER A 381 4.81 -2.84 10.59
CA SER A 381 5.11 -3.89 9.62
C SER A 381 6.44 -4.56 9.92
N TYR A 382 6.61 -5.76 9.39
CA TYR A 382 7.93 -6.39 9.29
C TYR A 382 8.39 -6.41 7.85
N ARG A 383 9.65 -6.05 7.65
CA ARG A 383 10.35 -6.25 6.38
C ARG A 383 11.30 -7.43 6.50
N GLU A 384 11.39 -8.22 5.44
CA GLU A 384 12.41 -9.23 5.32
C GLU A 384 13.80 -8.57 5.30
N PRO A 385 14.77 -9.08 6.07
CA PRO A 385 16.11 -8.54 5.99
C PRO A 385 16.77 -9.00 4.67
N GLU A 386 17.52 -8.08 4.06
CA GLU A 386 18.38 -8.36 2.90
C GLU A 386 19.86 -8.30 3.31
N PRO A 387 20.40 -9.26 4.10
CA PRO A 387 21.80 -9.23 4.45
C PRO A 387 22.65 -9.63 3.24
N GLN A 388 23.16 -8.65 2.50
CA GLN A 388 24.14 -8.87 1.43
C GLN A 388 25.59 -8.92 1.93
N VAL A 389 25.83 -8.63 3.22
CA VAL A 389 27.18 -8.47 3.77
C VAL A 389 27.31 -9.15 5.13
N THR A 390 28.35 -9.96 5.30
CA THR A 390 28.63 -10.75 6.52
C THR A 390 29.40 -9.97 7.60
N LEU A 391 29.66 -8.68 7.38
CA LEU A 391 30.46 -7.77 8.23
C LEU A 391 31.78 -8.39 8.75
N GLY A 392 32.36 -9.36 8.01
CA GLY A 392 33.55 -10.10 8.43
C GLY A 392 33.36 -10.99 9.67
N ARG A 393 32.13 -11.13 10.21
CA ARG A 393 31.80 -11.93 11.39
C ARG A 393 30.56 -12.79 11.14
N PRO A 394 30.72 -14.04 10.69
CA PRO A 394 29.59 -14.91 10.34
C PRO A 394 28.67 -15.20 11.54
N GLU A 395 29.16 -15.16 12.78
CA GLU A 395 28.32 -15.35 13.97
C GLU A 395 27.29 -14.23 14.19
N GLN A 396 27.51 -13.03 13.62
CA GLN A 396 26.59 -11.90 13.72
C GLN A 396 25.51 -11.89 12.62
N LEU A 397 25.55 -12.81 11.65
CA LEU A 397 24.50 -13.00 10.63
C LEU A 397 23.12 -13.23 11.26
N SER A 398 23.07 -13.94 12.40
CA SER A 398 21.80 -14.29 13.06
C SER A 398 20.98 -13.06 13.51
N ILE A 399 21.62 -11.92 13.78
CA ILE A 399 20.93 -10.66 14.14
C ILE A 399 20.42 -9.94 12.89
N LEU A 400 21.16 -10.05 11.78
CA LEU A 400 20.78 -9.49 10.49
C LEU A 400 19.71 -10.33 9.77
N ASP A 401 19.50 -11.59 10.15
CA ASP A 401 18.47 -12.48 9.60
C ASP A 401 17.09 -12.34 10.28
N GLU A 402 16.98 -11.59 11.38
CA GLU A 402 15.69 -11.35 12.04
C GLU A 402 14.89 -10.25 11.30
N PRO A 403 13.55 -10.40 11.22
CA PRO A 403 12.70 -9.43 10.54
C PRO A 403 12.78 -8.06 11.24
N GLN A 404 12.90 -7.01 10.44
CA GLN A 404 13.07 -5.65 10.94
C GLN A 404 11.70 -5.04 11.21
N LEU A 405 11.47 -4.64 12.46
CA LEU A 405 10.24 -3.94 12.85
C LEU A 405 10.29 -2.53 12.26
N GLN A 406 9.20 -2.12 11.60
CA GLN A 406 9.04 -0.79 11.04
C GLN A 406 7.70 -0.21 11.48
N PHE A 407 7.68 1.07 11.83
CA PHE A 407 6.45 1.83 11.93
C PHE A 407 6.29 2.66 10.66
N ASN A 408 5.14 2.53 10.00
CA ASN A 408 4.84 3.24 8.76
C ASN A 408 3.75 4.27 9.03
N LEU A 409 3.95 5.45 8.46
CA LEU A 409 2.96 6.51 8.36
C LEU A 409 2.75 6.84 6.88
N GLN A 410 1.58 6.52 6.36
CA GLN A 410 1.20 6.80 4.97
C GLN A 410 0.68 8.22 4.88
N VAL A 411 1.32 9.01 4.02
CA VAL A 411 0.98 10.40 3.72
C VAL A 411 0.61 10.52 2.25
N GLN A 412 -0.49 11.21 1.97
CA GLN A 412 -0.97 11.48 0.63
C GLN A 412 -0.90 12.97 0.35
N ARG A 413 -0.38 13.36 -0.82
CA ARG A 413 -0.24 14.79 -1.14
C ARG A 413 -1.60 15.46 -1.32
N GLU A 414 -1.74 16.67 -0.78
CA GLU A 414 -2.88 17.52 -1.10
C GLU A 414 -2.72 18.11 -2.50
N ILE A 415 -3.63 17.74 -3.41
CA ILE A 415 -3.55 18.10 -4.83
C ILE A 415 -3.81 19.59 -5.12
N THR A 416 -4.47 20.31 -4.22
CA THR A 416 -4.90 21.71 -4.44
C THR A 416 -3.72 22.63 -4.75
N GLY A 417 -2.64 22.53 -3.96
CA GLY A 417 -1.43 23.34 -4.16
C GLY A 417 -0.78 23.09 -5.54
N PRO A 418 -0.45 21.83 -5.88
CA PRO A 418 0.08 21.48 -7.20
C PRO A 418 -0.81 21.86 -8.38
N ILE A 419 -2.15 21.73 -8.25
CA ILE A 419 -3.09 22.15 -9.30
C ILE A 419 -2.94 23.64 -9.59
N ILE A 420 -2.95 24.47 -8.56
CA ILE A 420 -2.86 25.94 -8.71
C ILE A 420 -1.48 26.34 -9.22
N THR A 421 -0.41 25.72 -8.71
CA THR A 421 0.96 26.17 -8.97
C THR A 421 1.49 25.70 -10.32
N HIS A 422 1.09 24.50 -10.79
CA HIS A 422 1.70 23.88 -11.97
C HIS A 422 0.69 23.53 -13.07
N ILE A 423 -0.51 23.04 -12.75
CA ILE A 423 -1.49 22.69 -13.78
C ILE A 423 -2.18 23.94 -14.35
N PHE A 424 -2.53 24.91 -13.51
CA PHE A 424 -3.22 26.11 -13.94
C PHE A 424 -2.41 26.95 -14.95
N PRO A 425 -1.10 27.20 -14.76
CA PRO A 425 -0.27 27.86 -15.78
C PRO A 425 -0.26 27.13 -17.13
N ILE A 426 -0.17 25.79 -17.12
CA ILE A 426 -0.20 24.98 -18.36
C ILE A 426 -1.53 25.18 -19.09
N LEU A 427 -2.65 25.16 -18.34
CA LEU A 427 -3.98 25.37 -18.91
C LEU A 427 -4.14 26.78 -19.49
N VAL A 428 -3.69 27.82 -18.77
CA VAL A 428 -3.74 29.21 -19.24
C VAL A 428 -2.89 29.38 -20.51
N VAL A 429 -1.66 28.87 -20.53
CA VAL A 429 -0.79 28.91 -21.71
C VAL A 429 -1.44 28.17 -22.88
N SER A 430 -2.02 26.99 -22.65
CA SER A 430 -2.71 26.21 -23.68
C SER A 430 -3.94 26.95 -24.22
N LEU A 431 -4.66 27.70 -23.40
CA LEU A 431 -5.76 28.54 -23.85
C LEU A 431 -5.26 29.74 -24.68
N LEU A 432 -4.16 30.39 -24.26
CA LEU A 432 -3.57 31.51 -24.99
C LEU A 432 -3.03 31.08 -26.37
N ILE A 433 -2.40 29.89 -26.47
CA ILE A 433 -1.99 29.32 -27.76
C ILE A 433 -3.20 29.12 -28.68
N PHE A 434 -4.32 28.60 -28.14
CA PHE A 434 -5.55 28.46 -28.90
C PHE A 434 -6.11 29.81 -29.35
N CYS A 435 -6.09 30.83 -28.49
CA CYS A 435 -6.48 32.18 -28.85
C CYS A 435 -5.62 32.72 -30.01
N ILE A 436 -4.30 32.53 -29.97
CA ILE A 436 -3.39 32.92 -31.05
C ILE A 436 -3.75 32.21 -32.35
N LEU A 437 -4.07 30.93 -32.28
CA LEU A 437 -4.48 30.13 -33.44
C LEU A 437 -5.83 30.61 -34.02
N MET A 438 -6.73 31.13 -33.18
CA MET A 438 -7.98 31.77 -33.61
C MET A 438 -7.76 33.11 -34.35
N LEU A 439 -6.64 33.81 -34.12
CA LEU A 439 -6.30 35.06 -34.81
C LEU A 439 -5.92 34.86 -36.28
N TRP A 440 -5.72 33.61 -36.72
CA TRP A 440 -5.23 33.33 -38.07
C TRP A 440 -6.32 33.60 -39.10
N SER A 441 -6.00 34.51 -40.03
CA SER A 441 -6.85 34.84 -41.17
C SER A 441 -6.01 35.27 -42.38
N LYS A 442 -6.51 34.96 -43.57
CA LYS A 442 -6.01 35.46 -44.86
C LYS A 442 -6.90 36.57 -45.43
N CYS A 443 -8.01 36.89 -44.78
CA CYS A 443 -8.96 37.90 -45.23
C CYS A 443 -8.47 39.30 -44.85
N GLU A 444 -8.34 40.19 -45.84
CA GLU A 444 -7.82 41.57 -45.66
C GLU A 444 -8.61 42.38 -44.61
N GLN A 445 -9.93 42.18 -44.52
CA GLN A 445 -10.79 42.79 -43.50
C GLN A 445 -10.52 42.28 -42.08
N GLN A 446 -10.18 41.00 -41.92
CA GLN A 446 -9.85 40.44 -40.62
C GLN A 446 -8.38 40.72 -40.25
N VAL A 447 -7.46 40.71 -41.21
CA VAL A 447 -6.06 41.07 -40.96
C VAL A 447 -5.95 42.53 -40.49
N SER A 448 -6.74 43.44 -41.06
CA SER A 448 -6.78 44.85 -40.63
C SER A 448 -7.40 45.08 -39.24
N LEU A 449 -8.36 44.23 -38.83
CA LEU A 449 -9.00 44.31 -37.52
C LEU A 449 -8.19 43.64 -36.40
N TRP A 450 -7.54 42.52 -36.70
CA TRP A 450 -6.87 41.66 -35.71
C TRP A 450 -5.34 41.75 -35.76
N GLY A 451 -4.77 42.39 -36.79
CA GLY A 451 -3.34 42.66 -36.91
C GLY A 451 -2.47 41.42 -37.19
N PHE A 452 -3.05 40.34 -37.72
CA PHE A 452 -2.35 39.07 -37.90
C PHE A 452 -1.04 39.23 -38.71
N SER A 453 0.08 38.87 -38.08
CA SER A 453 1.39 38.78 -38.72
C SER A 453 2.18 37.60 -38.17
N THR A 454 2.99 36.97 -39.02
CA THR A 454 3.83 35.82 -38.62
C THR A 454 4.80 36.18 -37.50
N SER A 455 5.38 37.39 -37.54
CA SER A 455 6.27 37.92 -36.50
C SER A 455 5.56 38.02 -35.15
N MET A 456 4.32 38.55 -35.13
CA MET A 456 3.52 38.64 -33.91
C MET A 456 3.25 37.26 -33.30
N VAL A 457 2.89 36.27 -34.12
CA VAL A 457 2.67 34.89 -33.63
C VAL A 457 3.95 34.29 -33.05
N LEU A 458 5.10 34.50 -33.71
CA LEU A 458 6.39 34.05 -33.21
C LEU A 458 6.77 34.73 -31.90
N GLU A 459 6.53 36.04 -31.76
CA GLU A 459 6.73 36.81 -30.53
C GLU A 459 5.87 36.27 -29.38
N TYR A 460 4.58 36.03 -29.62
CA TYR A 460 3.70 35.45 -28.60
C TYR A 460 4.09 34.02 -28.23
N CYS A 461 4.47 33.18 -29.21
CA CYS A 461 4.96 31.83 -28.94
C CYS A 461 6.25 31.85 -28.10
N ALA A 462 7.18 32.77 -28.39
CA ALA A 462 8.40 32.93 -27.61
C ALA A 462 8.11 33.39 -26.16
N ALA A 463 7.18 34.34 -25.98
CA ALA A 463 6.77 34.79 -24.65
C ALA A 463 6.12 33.67 -23.83
N LEU A 464 5.18 32.94 -24.42
CA LEU A 464 4.51 31.80 -23.77
C LEU A 464 5.47 30.66 -23.46
N PHE A 465 6.42 30.38 -24.35
CA PHE A 465 7.47 29.39 -24.12
C PHE A 465 8.31 29.76 -22.89
N PHE A 466 8.74 31.02 -22.76
CA PHE A 466 9.55 31.47 -21.64
C PHE A 466 8.79 31.37 -20.30
N ILE A 467 7.52 31.78 -20.26
CA ILE A 467 6.65 31.64 -19.09
C ILE A 467 6.55 30.16 -18.68
N LEU A 468 6.36 29.27 -19.65
CA LEU A 468 6.22 27.84 -19.41
C LEU A 468 7.55 27.20 -18.95
N VAL A 469 8.70 27.63 -19.46
CA VAL A 469 10.03 27.20 -18.98
C VAL A 469 10.25 27.60 -17.53
N ILE A 470 9.92 28.83 -17.13
CA ILE A 470 10.04 29.26 -15.73
C ILE A 470 9.17 28.40 -14.82
N SER A 471 7.92 28.15 -15.22
CA SER A 471 7.01 27.29 -14.44
C SER A 471 7.54 25.86 -14.32
N HIS A 472 8.15 25.32 -15.38
CA HIS A 472 8.75 23.98 -15.37
C HIS A 472 10.01 23.90 -14.50
N VAL A 473 10.88 24.92 -14.52
CA VAL A 473 12.05 25.00 -13.64
C VAL A 473 11.61 25.04 -12.18
N SER A 474 10.57 25.83 -11.85
CA SER A 474 10.01 25.89 -10.50
C SER A 474 9.50 24.53 -10.01
N LEU A 475 8.85 23.74 -10.87
CA LEU A 475 8.46 22.35 -10.55
C LEU A 475 9.68 21.50 -10.19
N ARG A 476 10.75 21.59 -11.00
CA ARG A 476 11.95 20.76 -10.82
C ARG A 476 12.71 21.11 -9.54
N GLU A 477 12.79 22.39 -9.21
CA GLU A 477 13.42 22.88 -7.99
C GLU A 477 12.65 22.43 -6.74
N ALA A 478 11.31 22.43 -6.79
CA ALA A 478 10.47 22.06 -5.65
C ALA A 478 10.58 20.57 -5.27
N LEU A 479 10.71 19.67 -6.25
CA LEU A 479 10.67 18.22 -5.99
C LEU A 479 12.05 17.57 -5.92
N GLN A 480 13.10 18.20 -6.45
CA GLN A 480 14.47 17.65 -6.54
C GLN A 480 14.50 16.17 -7.00
N ALA A 481 13.53 15.78 -7.83
CA ALA A 481 13.26 14.38 -8.14
C ALA A 481 14.39 13.76 -8.98
N LYS A 482 14.64 12.48 -8.76
CA LYS A 482 15.49 11.66 -9.64
C LYS A 482 14.59 10.99 -10.69
N GLY A 483 14.82 11.25 -11.96
CA GLY A 483 14.02 10.72 -13.07
C GLY A 483 12.99 11.72 -13.61
N MET A 484 12.10 11.22 -14.48
CA MET A 484 11.02 11.99 -15.10
C MET A 484 9.81 12.01 -14.16
N ILE A 485 9.21 13.18 -13.99
CA ILE A 485 7.99 13.37 -13.20
C ILE A 485 6.79 13.34 -14.16
N TYR A 486 5.70 12.67 -13.77
CA TYR A 486 4.48 12.60 -14.56
C TYR A 486 4.01 13.97 -15.11
N LEU A 487 4.02 15.00 -14.28
CA LEU A 487 3.58 16.33 -14.70
C LEU A 487 4.49 16.99 -15.74
N GLU A 488 5.77 16.60 -15.86
CA GLU A 488 6.69 17.14 -16.89
C GLU A 488 6.21 16.82 -18.31
N PHE A 489 5.53 15.69 -18.49
CA PHE A 489 4.93 15.36 -19.78
C PHE A 489 3.90 16.38 -20.24
N PHE A 490 3.17 17.02 -19.32
CA PHE A 490 2.20 18.05 -19.69
C PHE A 490 2.92 19.31 -20.17
N TYR A 491 4.06 19.67 -19.55
CA TYR A 491 4.94 20.71 -20.05
C TYR A 491 5.48 20.37 -21.45
N PHE A 492 5.94 19.13 -21.67
CA PHE A 492 6.44 18.69 -22.98
C PHE A 492 5.36 18.73 -24.06
N ILE A 493 4.14 18.29 -23.76
CA ILE A 493 2.99 18.39 -24.67
C ILE A 493 2.76 19.86 -25.04
N THR A 494 2.72 20.77 -24.07
CA THR A 494 2.51 22.19 -24.36
C THR A 494 3.67 22.81 -25.14
N TYR A 495 4.92 22.43 -24.90
CA TYR A 495 6.05 22.86 -25.74
C TYR A 495 5.88 22.43 -27.19
N VAL A 496 5.50 21.16 -27.42
CA VAL A 496 5.21 20.65 -28.77
C VAL A 496 4.07 21.45 -29.40
N MET A 497 3.00 21.79 -28.66
CA MET A 497 1.91 22.61 -29.18
C MET A 497 2.35 24.03 -29.55
N ILE A 498 3.26 24.65 -28.78
CA ILE A 498 3.85 25.96 -29.13
C ILE A 498 4.63 25.87 -30.43
N ILE A 499 5.51 24.86 -30.55
CA ILE A 499 6.35 24.66 -31.74
C ILE A 499 5.49 24.37 -32.98
N ILE A 500 4.48 23.52 -32.85
CA ILE A 500 3.52 23.23 -33.94
C ILE A 500 2.79 24.50 -34.34
N THR A 501 2.28 25.28 -33.38
CA THR A 501 1.58 26.54 -33.67
C THR A 501 2.49 27.54 -34.40
N ALA A 502 3.72 27.72 -33.93
CA ALA A 502 4.69 28.62 -34.57
C ALA A 502 5.05 28.15 -35.99
N THR A 503 5.30 26.86 -36.18
CA THR A 503 5.64 26.28 -37.49
C THR A 503 4.47 26.40 -38.47
N CYS A 504 3.26 26.09 -38.01
CA CYS A 504 2.06 26.21 -38.81
C CYS A 504 1.76 27.67 -39.18
N ALA A 505 2.04 28.65 -38.32
CA ALA A 505 1.91 30.07 -38.65
C ALA A 505 2.86 30.51 -39.78
N VAL A 506 4.13 30.08 -39.71
CA VAL A 506 5.12 30.35 -40.76
C VAL A 506 4.68 29.74 -42.09
N LEU A 507 4.29 28.45 -42.07
CA LEU A 507 3.82 27.75 -43.26
C LEU A 507 2.57 28.38 -43.86
N TYR A 508 1.60 28.79 -43.03
CA TYR A 508 0.35 29.42 -43.46
C TYR A 508 0.57 30.72 -44.24
N THR A 509 1.61 31.49 -43.87
CA THR A 509 1.99 32.73 -44.56
C THR A 509 2.99 32.55 -45.70
N SER A 510 3.53 31.34 -45.86
CA SER A 510 4.50 31.04 -46.92
C SER A 510 3.82 30.83 -48.28
N VAL A 511 4.62 30.85 -49.36
CA VAL A 511 4.17 30.58 -50.74
C VAL A 511 3.79 29.09 -50.94
N ILE A 512 4.17 28.21 -50.00
CA ILE A 512 3.91 26.78 -50.08
C ILE A 512 2.46 26.54 -49.67
N SER A 513 1.62 26.14 -50.63
CA SER A 513 0.22 25.82 -50.36
C SER A 513 0.09 24.42 -49.76
N ILE A 514 -0.24 24.36 -48.48
CA ILE A 514 -0.51 23.11 -47.78
C ILE A 514 -2.01 23.01 -47.59
N HIS A 515 -2.65 22.08 -48.32
CA HIS A 515 -4.11 21.92 -48.31
C HIS A 515 -4.69 21.77 -46.89
N PHE A 516 -3.97 21.12 -45.98
CA PHE A 516 -4.35 20.97 -44.58
C PHE A 516 -4.39 22.30 -43.78
N LEU A 517 -3.48 23.23 -44.06
CA LEU A 517 -3.36 24.52 -43.36
C LEU A 517 -4.21 25.63 -44.03
N ASP A 518 -4.33 25.58 -45.35
CA ASP A 518 -5.02 26.62 -46.13
C ASP A 518 -6.53 26.40 -46.25
N TYR A 519 -7.02 25.23 -45.84
CA TYR A 519 -8.45 24.91 -45.88
C TYR A 519 -9.24 25.83 -44.94
N GLN A 520 -10.08 26.70 -45.53
CA GLN A 520 -11.04 27.58 -44.85
C GLN A 520 -10.44 28.32 -43.63
N GLU A 521 -9.40 29.13 -43.85
CA GLU A 521 -8.73 29.93 -42.79
C GLU A 521 -8.18 29.06 -41.64
N SER A 522 -7.47 27.98 -41.99
CA SER A 522 -6.87 27.03 -41.03
C SER A 522 -7.89 26.39 -40.09
N PHE A 523 -9.04 26.02 -40.62
CA PHE A 523 -10.10 25.35 -39.86
C PHE A 523 -9.64 24.04 -39.21
N ILE A 524 -8.82 23.25 -39.91
CA ILE A 524 -8.40 21.93 -39.43
C ILE A 524 -7.47 22.02 -38.20
N PRO A 525 -6.42 22.87 -38.19
CA PRO A 525 -5.64 23.13 -36.97
C PRO A 525 -6.48 23.58 -35.78
N LYS A 526 -7.46 24.47 -36.00
CA LYS A 526 -8.40 24.95 -34.96
C LYS A 526 -9.20 23.79 -34.37
N LEU A 527 -9.62 22.86 -35.23
CA LEU A 527 -10.43 21.72 -34.86
C LEU A 527 -9.65 20.64 -34.10
N ILE A 528 -8.41 20.36 -34.47
CA ILE A 528 -7.63 19.25 -33.87
C ILE A 528 -6.95 19.65 -32.55
N TYR A 529 -6.76 20.96 -32.31
CA TYR A 529 -6.00 21.48 -31.17
C TYR A 529 -6.37 20.85 -29.82
N TRP A 530 -7.62 21.00 -29.37
CA TRP A 530 -8.06 20.52 -28.06
C TRP A 530 -8.14 18.99 -27.95
N PRO A 531 -8.71 18.26 -28.94
CA PRO A 531 -8.66 16.81 -28.95
C PRO A 531 -7.24 16.25 -28.90
N SER A 532 -6.29 16.86 -29.62
CA SER A 532 -4.88 16.44 -29.61
C SER A 532 -4.21 16.71 -28.26
N PHE A 533 -4.47 17.87 -27.66
CA PHE A 533 -3.93 18.22 -26.34
C PHE A 533 -4.43 17.28 -25.26
N PHE A 534 -5.75 17.17 -25.06
CA PHE A 534 -6.32 16.30 -24.04
C PHE A 534 -6.08 14.82 -24.34
N GLY A 535 -6.10 14.41 -25.61
CA GLY A 535 -5.79 13.04 -26.02
C GLY A 535 -4.36 12.64 -25.66
N SER A 536 -3.39 13.55 -25.87
CA SER A 536 -1.99 13.33 -25.46
C SER A 536 -1.85 13.24 -23.94
N CYS A 537 -2.54 14.13 -23.20
CA CYS A 537 -2.56 14.08 -21.74
C CYS A 537 -3.12 12.74 -21.22
N VAL A 538 -4.27 12.31 -21.74
CA VAL A 538 -4.88 11.02 -21.38
C VAL A 538 -3.95 9.85 -21.71
N LEU A 539 -3.33 9.85 -22.89
CA LEU A 539 -2.40 8.80 -23.31
C LEU A 539 -1.21 8.68 -22.34
N VAL A 540 -0.62 9.82 -21.95
CA VAL A 540 0.47 9.83 -20.97
C VAL A 540 -0.01 9.36 -19.60
N THR A 541 -1.18 9.80 -19.13
CA THR A 541 -1.75 9.34 -17.85
C THR A 541 -1.94 7.83 -17.84
N LEU A 542 -2.46 7.26 -18.94
CA LEU A 542 -2.61 5.81 -19.05
C LEU A 542 -1.25 5.12 -19.00
N ILE A 543 -0.26 5.53 -19.83
CA ILE A 543 1.06 4.88 -19.88
C ILE A 543 1.81 4.94 -18.54
N GLN A 544 1.71 6.06 -17.82
CA GLN A 544 2.52 6.27 -16.62
C GLN A 544 1.99 5.49 -15.42
N PHE A 545 0.66 5.41 -15.28
CA PHE A 545 0.07 4.74 -14.14
C PHE A 545 -0.19 3.25 -14.45
N TRP A 546 -0.47 2.89 -15.70
CA TRP A 546 -1.06 1.61 -16.10
C TRP A 546 -0.32 0.94 -17.26
#